data_AF-A0A8S3GI36-F1
#
_entry.id   AF-A0A8S3GI36-F1
#
_cell.length_a   1.000
_cell.length_b   1.000
_cell.length_c   1.000
_cell.angle_alpha   90.00
_cell.angle_beta   90.00
_cell.angle_gamma   90.00
#
_symmetry.space_group_name_H-M   'P 1'
#
loop_
_entity.id
_entity.type
_entity.pdbx_description
1 polymer ?
#
loop_
_entity_poly.entity_id
_entity_poly.type
_entity_poly.pdbx_seq_one_letter_code
_entity_poly.pdbx_strand_id
1 'polypeptide(L)'
;PEDVHQWDRPIEFVLSLISNSVGLGNVWRFPYLAAKSGGGAFLIPYFTLYFLIGAPLYYMELALGQFSSRGPATGFELAKGWRGVGIAMIVNSVLGMLSYNVIISW
;
A
#
# COMPACT_ATOMS: atom_id res chain seq x y z
N PRO A 1 2.53 8.25 28.57
CA PRO A 1 1.72 7.64 27.50
C PRO A 1 1.70 8.61 26.32
N GLU A 2 2.55 8.40 25.32
CA GLU A 2 2.55 9.24 24.12
C GLU A 2 1.15 9.24 23.49
N ASP A 3 0.63 10.44 23.35
CA ASP A 3 -0.68 10.77 22.82
C ASP A 3 -0.73 10.38 21.34
N VAL A 4 -1.25 9.17 21.06
CA VAL A 4 -1.44 8.68 19.69
C VAL A 4 -2.44 9.61 19.01
N HIS A 5 -1.95 10.45 18.10
CA HIS A 5 -2.79 11.34 17.30
C HIS A 5 -3.80 10.53 16.48
N GLN A 6 -5.09 10.76 16.74
CA GLN A 6 -6.19 10.18 15.99
C GLN A 6 -6.61 11.12 14.85
N TRP A 7 -7.18 10.55 13.80
CA TRP A 7 -7.77 11.32 12.72
C TRP A 7 -9.02 12.06 13.21
N ASP A 8 -9.13 13.34 12.87
CA ASP A 8 -10.29 14.17 13.25
C ASP A 8 -11.56 13.67 12.57
N ARG A 9 -11.45 13.18 11.33
CA ARG A 9 -12.58 12.58 10.59
C ARG A 9 -12.17 11.26 9.91
N PRO A 10 -13.04 10.24 9.94
CA PRO A 10 -12.76 8.97 9.26
C PRO A 10 -12.62 9.12 7.74
N ILE A 11 -13.23 10.15 7.15
CA ILE A 11 -13.09 10.43 5.73
C ILE A 11 -11.70 10.92 5.34
N GLU A 12 -10.99 11.61 6.25
CA GLU A 12 -9.61 12.05 6.00
C GLU A 12 -8.70 10.83 5.93
N PHE A 13 -8.90 9.87 6.83
CA PHE A 13 -8.19 8.59 6.78
C PHE A 13 -8.45 7.84 5.47
N VAL A 14 -9.71 7.69 5.06
CA VAL A 14 -10.05 7.00 3.80
C VAL A 14 -9.47 7.75 2.59
N LEU A 15 -9.51 9.08 2.58
CA LEU A 15 -8.96 9.89 1.50
C LEU A 15 -7.43 9.75 1.42
N SER A 16 -6.73 9.71 2.55
CA SER A 16 -5.29 9.42 2.60
C SER A 16 -4.97 8.04 2.05
N LEU A 17 -5.79 7.02 2.35
CA LEU A 17 -5.63 5.67 1.81
C LEU A 17 -5.85 5.63 0.28
N ILE A 18 -6.86 6.33 -0.23
CA ILE A 18 -7.13 6.43 -1.67
C ILE A 18 -5.96 7.12 -2.37
N SER A 19 -5.50 8.26 -1.83
CA SER A 19 -4.35 9.00 -2.36
C SER A 19 -3.08 8.14 -2.40
N ASN A 20 -2.83 7.36 -1.34
CA ASN A 20 -1.69 6.43 -1.29
C ASN A 20 -1.82 5.26 -2.28
N SER A 21 -3.05 4.82 -2.58
CA SER A 21 -3.30 3.64 -3.43
C SER A 21 -3.35 3.98 -4.93
N VAL A 22 -3.65 5.23 -5.27
CA VAL A 22 -3.76 5.69 -6.66
C VAL A 22 -2.50 6.43 -7.07
N GLY A 23 -1.69 5.81 -7.93
CA GLY A 23 -0.48 6.41 -8.49
C GLY A 23 -0.44 6.41 -10.02
N LEU A 24 0.62 6.97 -10.59
CA LEU A 24 0.85 7.04 -12.04
C LEU A 24 0.76 5.67 -12.74
N GLY A 25 1.14 4.60 -12.04
CA GLY A 25 1.01 3.22 -12.54
C GLY A 25 -0.42 2.83 -12.92
N ASN A 26 -1.44 3.35 -12.22
CA ASN A 26 -2.84 3.05 -12.55
C ASN A 26 -3.27 3.74 -13.85
N VAL A 27 -2.67 4.88 -14.19
CA VAL A 27 -3.03 5.68 -15.36
C VAL A 27 -2.45 5.10 -16.65
N TRP A 28 -1.18 4.66 -16.64
CA TRP A 28 -0.53 4.19 -17.87
C TRP A 28 -0.29 2.67 -17.90
N ARG A 29 0.06 2.04 -16.78
CA ARG A 29 0.55 0.64 -16.78
C ARG A 29 -0.62 -0.32 -16.88
N PHE A 30 -1.70 -0.02 -16.17
CA PHE A 30 -2.91 -0.83 -16.23
C PHE A 30 -3.52 -0.86 -17.64
N PRO A 31 -3.77 0.27 -18.32
CA PRO A 31 -4.28 0.23 -19.70
C PRO A 31 -3.31 -0.45 -20.67
N TYR A 32 -2.01 -0.20 -20.53
CA TYR A 32 -0.99 -0.85 -21.37
C TYR A 32 -1.00 -2.37 -21.22
N LEU A 33 -1.05 -2.87 -19.98
CA LEU A 33 -1.03 -4.30 -19.70
C LEU A 33 -2.35 -4.98 -20.10
N ALA A 34 -3.47 -4.30 -19.90
CA ALA A 34 -4.77 -4.76 -20.38
C ALA A 34 -4.77 -4.88 -21.91
N ALA A 35 -4.32 -3.84 -22.64
CA ALA A 35 -4.26 -3.86 -24.09
C ALA A 35 -3.36 -4.99 -24.63
N LYS A 36 -2.20 -5.24 -24.01
CA LYS A 36 -1.27 -6.30 -24.42
C LYS A 36 -1.78 -7.71 -24.09
N SER A 37 -2.53 -7.87 -22.99
CA SER A 37 -2.94 -9.17 -22.46
C SER A 37 -4.34 -9.60 -22.90
N GLY A 38 -4.80 -9.15 -24.08
CA GLY A 38 -6.11 -9.53 -24.63
C GLY A 38 -7.26 -8.61 -24.22
N GLY A 39 -6.97 -7.35 -23.88
CA GLY A 39 -7.96 -6.31 -23.60
C GLY A 39 -8.82 -6.65 -22.37
N GLY A 40 -10.12 -6.77 -22.57
CA GLY A 40 -11.09 -7.06 -21.51
C GLY A 40 -10.91 -8.44 -20.86
N ALA A 41 -10.33 -9.41 -21.56
CA ALA A 41 -10.07 -10.74 -20.99
C ALA A 41 -9.06 -10.71 -19.83
N PHE A 42 -8.17 -9.71 -19.80
CA PHE A 42 -7.22 -9.48 -18.71
C PHE A 42 -7.92 -9.19 -17.36
N LEU A 43 -9.15 -8.67 -17.40
CA LEU A 43 -9.88 -8.31 -16.18
C LEU A 43 -10.26 -9.53 -15.33
N ILE A 44 -10.49 -10.69 -15.95
CA ILE A 44 -10.90 -11.92 -15.24
C ILE A 44 -9.81 -12.38 -14.26
N PRO A 45 -8.56 -12.66 -14.70
CA PRO A 45 -7.49 -13.01 -13.77
C PRO A 45 -7.12 -11.83 -12.85
N TYR A 46 -7.23 -10.58 -13.32
CA TYR A 46 -6.94 -9.39 -12.51
C TYR A 46 -7.86 -9.32 -11.27
N PHE A 47 -9.18 -9.38 -11.46
CA PHE A 47 -10.12 -9.35 -10.34
C PHE A 47 -10.03 -10.60 -9.47
N THR A 48 -9.77 -11.77 -10.06
CA THR A 48 -9.58 -13.00 -9.28
C THR A 48 -8.40 -12.87 -8.32
N LEU A 49 -7.24 -12.41 -8.80
CA LEU A 49 -6.07 -12.18 -7.95
C LEU A 49 -6.29 -11.03 -6.95
N TYR A 50 -7.02 -9.99 -7.37
CA TYR A 50 -7.38 -8.89 -6.49
C TYR A 50 -8.21 -9.37 -5.29
N PHE A 51 -9.28 -10.15 -5.51
CA PHE A 51 -10.11 -10.63 -4.41
C PHE A 51 -9.44 -11.71 -3.55
N LEU A 52 -8.61 -12.57 -4.16
CA LEU A 52 -7.95 -13.67 -3.43
C LEU A 52 -6.72 -13.22 -2.63
N ILE A 53 -5.96 -12.25 -3.15
CA ILE A 53 -4.67 -11.87 -2.57
C ILE A 53 -4.66 -10.38 -2.23
N GLY A 54 -5.03 -9.52 -3.17
CA GLY A 54 -4.94 -8.06 -3.01
C GLY A 54 -5.77 -7.53 -1.84
N ALA A 55 -7.08 -7.77 -1.86
CA ALA A 55 -8.02 -7.32 -0.84
C ALA A 55 -7.70 -7.86 0.57
N PRO A 56 -7.47 -9.18 0.78
CA PRO A 56 -7.15 -9.68 2.11
C PRO A 56 -5.80 -9.18 2.64
N LEU A 57 -4.78 -9.05 1.78
CA LEU A 57 -3.48 -8.55 2.20
C LEU A 57 -3.52 -7.07 2.56
N TYR A 58 -4.25 -6.27 1.79
CA TYR A 58 -4.48 -4.85 2.10
C TYR A 58 -5.24 -4.67 3.42
N TYR A 59 -6.28 -5.47 3.63
CA TYR A 59 -7.04 -5.45 4.89
C TYR A 59 -6.17 -5.85 6.09
N MET A 60 -5.34 -6.89 5.93
CA MET A 60 -4.42 -7.35 6.99
C MET A 60 -3.45 -6.24 7.42
N GLU A 61 -2.86 -5.52 6.46
CA GLU A 61 -1.92 -4.42 6.72
C GLU A 61 -2.60 -3.28 7.50
N LEU A 62 -3.80 -2.88 7.08
CA LEU A 62 -4.57 -1.84 7.76
C LEU A 62 -4.97 -2.25 9.18
N ALA A 63 -5.46 -3.48 9.35
CA ALA A 63 -5.84 -4.02 10.66
C ALA A 63 -4.63 -4.10 11.60
N LEU A 64 -3.46 -4.51 11.10
CA LEU A 64 -2.22 -4.55 11.87
C LEU A 64 -1.76 -3.15 12.28
N GLY A 65 -1.83 -2.18 11.36
CA GLY A 65 -1.50 -0.78 11.65
C GLY A 65 -2.41 -0.17 12.71
N GLN A 66 -3.72 -0.38 12.61
CA GLN A 66 -4.69 0.11 13.59
C GLN A 66 -4.54 -0.58 14.95
N PHE A 67 -4.35 -1.90 14.97
CA PHE A 67 -4.18 -2.67 16.21
C PHE A 67 -2.87 -2.35 16.94
N SER A 68 -1.77 -2.24 16.22
CA SER A 68 -0.47 -1.96 16.83
C SER A 68 -0.31 -0.50 17.23
N SER A 69 -1.02 0.43 16.58
CA SER A 69 -0.91 1.88 16.78
C SER A 69 0.55 2.37 16.80
N ARG A 70 1.41 1.70 16.02
CA ARG A 70 2.85 1.87 15.97
C ARG A 70 3.32 1.90 14.52
N GLY A 71 4.46 2.54 14.28
CA GLY A 71 5.07 2.58 12.96
C GLY A 71 5.58 1.20 12.50
N PRO A 72 5.83 1.00 11.20
CA PRO A 72 6.19 -0.30 10.63
C PRO A 72 7.48 -0.91 11.23
N ALA A 73 8.45 -0.11 11.69
CA ALA A 73 9.65 -0.63 12.35
C ALA A 73 9.37 -1.33 13.69
N THR A 74 8.37 -0.86 14.43
CA THR A 74 8.04 -1.33 15.79
C THR A 74 6.73 -2.12 15.84
N GLY A 75 5.86 -2.00 14.83
CA GLY A 75 4.62 -2.75 14.70
C GLY A 75 4.83 -4.25 14.55
N PHE A 76 5.91 -4.68 13.89
CA PHE A 76 6.28 -6.09 13.76
C PHE A 76 6.99 -6.68 15.00
N GLU A 77 7.22 -5.90 16.07
CA GLU A 77 7.78 -6.44 17.32
C GLU A 77 6.83 -7.43 18.04
N LEU A 78 5.55 -7.47 17.65
CA LEU A 78 4.60 -8.53 18.04
C LEU A 78 5.12 -9.93 17.71
N ALA A 79 5.95 -10.08 16.67
CA ALA A 79 6.65 -11.31 16.34
C ALA A 79 8.16 -11.02 16.25
N LYS A 80 8.91 -11.28 17.33
CA LYS A 80 10.35 -10.93 17.46
C LYS A 80 11.24 -11.36 16.28
N GLY A 81 10.87 -12.40 15.52
CA GLY A 81 11.60 -12.83 14.32
C GLY A 81 11.35 -12.00 13.05
N TRP A 82 10.32 -11.14 13.04
CA TRP A 82 9.85 -10.40 11.84
C TRP A 82 10.25 -8.93 11.87
N ARG A 83 11.09 -8.51 12.82
CA ARG A 83 11.59 -7.13 12.92
C ARG A 83 12.32 -6.66 11.65
N GLY A 84 12.97 -7.58 10.94
CA GLY A 84 13.61 -7.28 9.65
C GLY A 84 12.62 -6.88 8.54
N VAL A 85 11.38 -7.35 8.59
CA VAL A 85 10.34 -7.01 7.61
C VAL A 85 9.97 -5.53 7.71
N GLY A 86 9.76 -5.03 8.92
CA GLY A 86 9.46 -3.61 9.14
C GLY A 86 10.55 -2.68 8.63
N ILE A 87 11.83 -3.04 8.84
CA ILE A 87 12.97 -2.29 8.31
C ILE A 87 13.00 -2.36 6.78
N ALA A 88 12.78 -3.53 6.19
CA ALA A 88 12.73 -3.70 4.74
C ALA A 88 11.61 -2.86 4.09
N MET A 89 10.44 -2.75 4.73
CA MET A 89 9.34 -1.90 4.26
C MET A 89 9.73 -0.42 4.23
N ILE A 90 10.45 0.07 5.24
CA ILE A 90 10.93 1.45 5.29
C ILE A 90 11.95 1.69 4.17
N VAL A 91 12.93 0.78 4.00
CA VAL A 91 13.93 0.90 2.93
C VAL A 91 13.27 0.89 1.55
N ASN A 92 12.32 -0.02 1.31
CA ASN A 92 11.58 -0.08 0.06
C ASN A 92 10.80 1.23 -0.21
N SER A 93 10.18 1.80 0.83
CA SER A 93 9.44 3.07 0.73
C SER A 93 10.37 4.24 0.40
N VAL A 94 11.55 4.32 1.02
CA VAL A 94 12.55 5.37 0.74
C VAL A 94 13.06 5.26 -0.69
N LEU A 95 13.42 4.06 -1.14
CA LEU A 95 13.89 3.84 -2.51
C LEU A 95 12.82 4.20 -3.54
N GLY A 96 11.57 3.79 -3.30
CA GLY A 96 10.43 4.15 -4.15
C GLY A 96 10.20 5.67 -4.20
N MET A 97 10.30 6.34 -3.06
CA MET A 97 10.12 7.79 -2.96
C MET A 97 11.19 8.56 -3.76
N LEU A 98 12.45 8.12 -3.73
CA LEU A 98 13.53 8.76 -4.51
C LEU A 98 13.25 8.73 -6.01
N SER A 99 12.85 7.57 -6.55
CA SER A 99 12.53 7.46 -7.98
C SER A 99 11.23 8.17 -8.35
N TYR A 100 10.21 8.11 -7.49
CA TYR A 100 8.90 8.69 -7.77
C TYR A 100 8.92 10.23 -7.77
N ASN A 101 9.68 10.85 -6.88
CA ASN A 101 9.82 12.32 -6.85
C ASN A 101 10.43 12.88 -8.14
N VAL A 102 11.41 12.19 -8.74
CA VAL A 102 12.00 12.61 -10.02
C VAL A 102 10.94 12.62 -11.12
N ILE A 103 10.06 11.62 -11.15
CA ILE A 103 8.98 11.53 -12.15
C ILE A 103 7.96 12.66 -11.94
N ILE A 104 7.62 13.00 -10.70
CA ILE A 104 6.70 14.11 -10.40
C ILE A 104 7.31 15.48 -10.76
N SER A 105 8.64 15.61 -10.62
CA SER A 105 9.34 16.88 -10.87
C SER A 105 9.46 17.27 -12.35
N TRP A 106 9.25 16.30 -13.25
CA TRP A 106 9.33 16.47 -14.69
C TRP A 106 8.01 17.01 -15.26
#